data_AF-A0A7K0XHF7-F1
#
_entry.id   AF-A0A7K0XHF7-F1
#
_cell.length_a   1.000
_cell.length_b   1.000
_cell.length_c   1.000
_cell.angle_alpha   90.00
_cell.angle_beta   90.00
_cell.angle_gamma   90.00
#
_symmetry.space_group_name_H-M   'P 1'
#
loop_
_entity.id
_entity.type
_entity.pdbx_description
1 polymer ?
#
loop_
_entity_poly.entity_id
_entity_poly.type
_entity_poly.pdbx_seq_one_letter_code
_entity_poly.pdbx_strand_id
1 'polypeptide(L)'
;MGEARDSGLFSAVVSVAAGLELGATLRRIVKAAVDLVDAEYGALGVLGPEGKVVDFIHVGIDPGMTESIGPLPTGKGILGLLTQHPVP
;
A
#
# COMPACT_ATOMS: atom_id res chain seq x y z
N MET A 1 7.87 37.12 -8.93
CA MET A 1 6.98 36.40 -7.98
C MET A 1 6.15 35.27 -8.66
N GLY A 2 6.20 35.07 -9.99
CA GLY A 2 5.38 34.07 -10.70
C GLY A 2 5.96 32.65 -10.81
N GLU A 3 7.29 32.50 -10.98
CA GLU A 3 7.94 31.20 -11.25
C GLU A 3 7.81 30.15 -10.14
N ALA A 4 7.81 30.57 -8.87
CA ALA A 4 7.72 29.64 -7.75
C ALA A 4 6.36 28.94 -7.65
N ARG A 5 5.29 29.56 -8.20
CA ARG A 5 3.92 29.04 -8.13
C ARG A 5 3.68 27.95 -9.18
N ASP A 6 4.22 28.14 -10.38
CA ASP A 6 4.11 27.16 -11.48
C ASP A 6 4.95 25.90 -11.21
N SER A 7 6.14 26.05 -10.64
CA SER A 7 6.99 24.92 -10.25
C SER A 7 6.36 24.07 -9.13
N GLY A 8 5.71 24.72 -8.15
CA GLY A 8 5.02 24.02 -7.06
C GLY A 8 3.83 23.18 -7.54
N LEU A 9 3.02 23.72 -8.46
CA LEU A 9 1.91 23.00 -9.08
C LEU A 9 2.41 21.82 -9.93
N PHE A 10 3.45 22.03 -10.74
CA PHE A 10 4.03 20.96 -11.56
C PHE A 10 4.59 19.83 -10.70
N SER A 11 5.32 20.15 -9.63
CA SER A 11 5.86 19.16 -8.68
C SER A 11 4.74 18.37 -7.97
N ALA A 12 3.64 19.03 -7.60
CA ALA A 12 2.47 18.36 -7.02
C ALA A 12 1.82 17.38 -8.00
N VAL A 13 1.65 17.78 -9.27
CA VAL A 13 1.08 16.91 -10.31
C VAL A 13 1.98 15.70 -10.58
N VAL A 14 3.30 15.90 -10.69
CA VAL A 14 4.26 14.80 -10.87
C VAL A 14 4.23 13.85 -9.67
N SER A 15 4.15 14.37 -8.45
CA SER A 15 4.08 13.54 -7.23
C SER A 15 2.79 12.72 -7.18
N VAL A 16 1.65 13.30 -7.58
CA VAL A 16 0.37 12.58 -7.67
C VAL A 16 0.44 11.48 -8.73
N ALA A 17 0.97 11.78 -9.92
CA ALA A 17 1.13 10.80 -10.98
C ALA A 17 2.05 9.63 -10.56
N ALA A 18 3.17 9.94 -9.90
CA ALA A 18 4.09 8.93 -9.37
C ALA A 18 3.43 8.05 -8.28
N GLY A 19 2.60 8.65 -7.40
CA GLY A 19 1.84 7.91 -6.40
C GLY A 19 0.82 6.95 -7.00
N LEU A 20 0.10 7.38 -8.04
CA LEU A 20 -0.85 6.52 -8.78
C LEU A 20 -0.13 5.33 -9.44
N GLU A 21 1.02 5.58 -10.07
CA GLU A 21 1.84 4.53 -10.68
C GLU A 21 2.42 3.56 -9.65
N LEU A 22 2.85 4.07 -8.48
CA LEU A 22 3.35 3.23 -7.40
C LEU A 22 2.27 2.26 -6.89
N GLY A 23 1.08 2.78 -6.58
CA GLY A 23 -0.03 1.94 -6.12
C GLY A 23 -0.42 0.86 -7.13
N ALA A 24 -0.48 1.21 -8.41
CA ALA A 24 -0.74 0.25 -9.48
C ALA A 24 0.37 -0.80 -9.62
N THR A 25 1.63 -0.38 -9.50
CA THR A 25 2.80 -1.27 -9.57
C THR A 25 2.83 -2.24 -8.40
N LEU A 26 2.64 -1.76 -7.16
CA LEU A 26 2.59 -2.62 -5.98
C LEU A 26 1.45 -3.64 -6.08
N ARG A 27 0.26 -3.23 -6.51
CA ARG A 27 -0.86 -4.16 -6.73
C ARG A 27 -0.53 -5.25 -7.76
N ARG A 28 0.17 -4.90 -8.85
CA ARG A 28 0.62 -5.90 -9.85
C ARG A 28 1.61 -6.88 -9.25
N ILE A 29 2.54 -6.43 -8.40
CA ILE A 29 3.50 -7.29 -7.71
C ILE A 29 2.77 -8.28 -6.80
N VAL A 30 1.85 -7.81 -5.95
CA VAL A 30 1.10 -8.71 -5.04
C VAL A 30 0.27 -9.70 -5.84
N LYS A 31 -0.41 -9.25 -6.91
CA LYS A 31 -1.17 -10.15 -7.78
C LYS A 31 -0.28 -11.22 -8.42
N ALA A 32 0.86 -10.84 -8.97
CA ALA A 32 1.79 -11.80 -9.57
C ALA A 32 2.31 -12.81 -8.55
N ALA A 33 2.60 -12.38 -7.32
CA ALA A 33 3.03 -13.26 -6.24
C ALA A 33 1.92 -14.25 -5.82
N VAL A 34 0.68 -13.77 -5.70
CA VAL A 34 -0.49 -14.61 -5.40
C VAL A 34 -0.73 -15.64 -6.50
N ASP A 35 -0.72 -15.21 -7.75
CA ASP A 35 -0.90 -16.08 -8.92
C ASP A 35 0.26 -17.11 -9.02
N LEU A 36 1.50 -16.74 -8.64
CA LEU A 36 2.67 -17.62 -8.66
C LEU A 36 2.61 -18.76 -7.63
N VAL A 37 2.03 -18.49 -6.45
CA VAL A 37 1.96 -19.48 -5.35
C VAL A 37 0.59 -20.15 -5.24
N ASP A 38 -0.30 -19.91 -6.20
CA ASP A 38 -1.69 -20.39 -6.21
C ASP A 38 -2.46 -20.07 -4.92
N ALA A 39 -2.29 -18.83 -4.42
CA ALA A 39 -3.00 -18.34 -3.25
C ALA A 39 -4.34 -17.69 -3.63
N GLU A 40 -5.30 -17.76 -2.70
CA GLU A 40 -6.60 -17.08 -2.86
C GLU A 40 -6.52 -15.58 -2.50
N TYR A 41 -5.66 -15.23 -1.53
CA TYR A 41 -5.51 -13.87 -1.02
C TYR A 41 -4.05 -13.48 -0.88
N GLY A 42 -3.76 -12.18 -1.01
CA GLY A 42 -2.44 -11.63 -0.72
C GLY A 42 -2.53 -10.19 -0.29
N ALA A 43 -1.54 -9.76 0.49
CA ALA A 43 -1.45 -8.39 0.95
C ALA A 43 0.00 -7.90 1.09
N LEU A 44 0.18 -6.59 0.93
CA LEU A 44 1.45 -5.89 1.10
C LEU A 44 1.21 -4.63 1.92
N GLY A 45 1.84 -4.57 3.09
CA GLY A 45 1.88 -3.36 3.92
C GLY A 45 3.11 -2.53 3.60
N VAL A 46 2.91 -1.23 3.38
CA VAL A 46 3.99 -0.25 3.23
C VAL A 46 4.19 0.44 4.57
N LEU A 47 5.41 0.40 5.09
CA LEU A 47 5.76 1.05 6.35
C LEU A 47 6.28 2.46 6.09
N GLY A 48 5.75 3.42 6.84
CA GLY A 48 6.28 4.76 6.91
C GLY A 48 7.51 4.86 7.83
N PRO A 49 8.13 6.05 7.90
CA PRO A 49 9.35 6.28 8.70
C PRO A 49 9.20 5.96 10.19
N GLU A 50 7.99 6.05 10.73
CA GLU A 50 7.68 5.71 12.13
C GLU A 50 7.44 4.22 12.37
N GLY A 51 7.63 3.37 11.36
CA GLY A 51 7.35 1.93 11.43
C GLY A 51 5.86 1.57 11.45
N LYS A 52 4.97 2.55 11.18
CA LYS A 52 3.53 2.33 11.04
C LYS A 52 3.16 2.03 9.60
N VAL A 53 2.13 1.22 9.39
CA VAL A 53 1.56 0.99 8.05
C VAL A 53 0.95 2.30 7.54
N VAL A 54 1.43 2.78 6.41
CA VAL A 54 0.94 3.99 5.73
C VAL A 54 0.11 3.67 4.48
N ASP A 55 0.29 2.48 3.92
CA ASP A 55 -0.52 1.96 2.83
C ASP A 55 -0.64 0.44 2.95
N PHE A 56 -1.76 -0.11 2.48
CA PHE A 56 -2.03 -1.54 2.55
C PHE A 56 -2.75 -2.00 1.29
N ILE A 57 -2.02 -2.74 0.47
CA ILE A 57 -2.51 -3.29 -0.79
C ILE A 57 -2.97 -4.71 -0.53
N HIS A 58 -4.19 -5.05 -0.96
CA HIS A 58 -4.69 -6.43 -0.92
C HIS A 58 -5.30 -6.85 -2.27
N VAL A 59 -5.29 -8.16 -2.51
CA VAL A 59 -5.89 -8.85 -3.66
C VAL A 59 -6.62 -10.11 -3.19
N GLY A 60 -7.62 -10.53 -3.97
CA GLY A 60 -8.50 -11.64 -3.64
C GLY A 60 -9.72 -11.26 -2.79
N ILE A 61 -9.68 -10.13 -2.10
CA ILE A 61 -10.80 -9.61 -1.29
C ILE A 61 -11.59 -8.59 -2.13
N ASP A 62 -12.90 -8.81 -2.26
CA ASP A 62 -13.81 -7.88 -2.94
C ASP A 62 -14.21 -6.69 -2.02
N PRO A 63 -14.80 -5.62 -2.58
CA PRO A 63 -15.17 -4.44 -1.81
C PRO A 63 -16.17 -4.74 -0.67
N GLY A 64 -17.15 -5.62 -0.88
CA GLY A 64 -18.13 -5.96 0.15
C GLY A 64 -17.52 -6.75 1.30
N MET A 65 -16.59 -7.66 0.99
CA MET A 65 -15.83 -8.36 2.02
C MET A 65 -14.92 -7.40 2.81
N THR A 66 -14.29 -6.44 2.14
CA THR A 66 -13.47 -5.40 2.81
C THR A 66 -14.29 -4.61 3.82
N GLU A 67 -15.49 -4.18 3.46
CA GLU A 67 -16.40 -3.46 4.36
C GLU A 67 -16.80 -4.29 5.58
N SER A 68 -17.01 -5.60 5.41
CA SER A 68 -17.36 -6.51 6.51
C SER A 68 -16.19 -6.76 7.49
N ILE A 69 -14.95 -6.79 7.00
CA ILE A 69 -13.73 -6.98 7.80
C ILE A 69 -13.44 -5.72 8.62
N GLY A 70 -13.70 -4.55 8.05
CA GLY A 70 -13.56 -3.26 8.72
C GLY A 70 -12.20 -2.58 8.47
N PRO A 71 -11.66 -1.84 9.45
CA PRO A 71 -10.54 -0.94 9.22
C PRO A 71 -9.24 -1.66 8.87
N LEU A 72 -8.40 -0.99 8.08
CA LEU A 72 -7.08 -1.49 7.70
C LEU A 72 -6.17 -1.72 8.92
N PRO A 73 -5.21 -2.65 8.81
CA PRO A 73 -4.26 -2.91 9.89
C PRO A 73 -3.46 -1.66 10.25
N THR A 74 -3.43 -1.33 11.54
CA THR A 74 -2.74 -0.13 12.06
C THR A 74 -1.40 -0.47 12.74
N GLY A 75 -0.83 -1.64 12.43
CA GLY A 75 0.38 -2.15 13.10
C GLY A 75 0.11 -2.81 14.46
N LYS A 76 -1.14 -3.25 14.69
CA LYS A 76 -1.53 -4.07 15.86
C LYS A 76 -1.76 -5.52 15.43
N GLY A 77 -1.62 -6.46 16.37
CA GLY A 77 -1.83 -7.90 16.10
C GLY A 77 -0.67 -8.54 15.35
N ILE A 78 -0.93 -9.64 14.64
CA ILE A 78 0.12 -10.47 14.04
C ILE A 78 0.96 -9.73 12.99
N LEU A 79 0.35 -8.85 12.20
CA LEU A 79 1.08 -8.02 11.23
C LEU A 79 1.99 -7.01 11.92
N GLY A 80 1.57 -6.45 13.06
CA GLY A 80 2.43 -5.60 13.89
C GLY A 80 3.61 -6.38 14.50
N LEU A 81 3.38 -7.63 14.90
CA LEU A 81 4.46 -8.48 15.41
C LEU A 81 5.50 -8.79 14.32
N LEU A 82 5.08 -9.11 13.10
CA LEU A 82 6.00 -9.35 11.97
C LEU A 82 6.84 -8.11 11.63
N THR A 83 6.30 -6.90 11.82
CA THR A 83 7.10 -5.67 11.63
C THR A 83 8.18 -5.49 12.70
N GLN A 84 7.96 -5.97 13.93
CA GLN A 84 8.93 -5.87 15.03
C GLN A 84 9.91 -7.06 15.06
N HIS A 85 9.45 -8.22 14.60
CA HIS A 85 10.18 -9.49 14.59
C HIS A 85 10.04 -10.13 13.21
N PRO A 86 10.89 -9.76 12.23
CA PRO A 86 10.76 -10.15 10.82
C PRO A 86 11.24 -11.59 10.53
N VAL A 87 11.28 -12.45 11.53
CA VAL A 87 11.62 -13.87 11.38
C VAL A 87 10.35 -14.71 11.62
N PRO A 88 10.06 -15.72 10.77
CA PRO A 88 8.92 -16.61 10.94
C PRO A 88 8.93 -17.38 12.26
#